data_AF-A0A1F9NA67-F1
#
_entry.id   AF-A0A1F9NA67-F1
#
_cell.length_a   1.000
_cell.length_b   1.000
_cell.length_c   1.000
_cell.angle_alpha   90.00
_cell.angle_beta   90.00
_cell.angle_gamma   90.00
#
_symmetry.space_group_name_H-M   'P 1'
#
loop_
_entity.id
_entity.type
_entity.pdbx_description
1 polymer ?
#
loop_
_entity_poly.entity_id
_entity_poly.type
_entity_poly.pdbx_seq_one_letter_code
_entity_poly.pdbx_strand_id
1 'polypeptide(L)'
;MESSVTSDLDRYARFPPGWDGYDGVTFDAQLVSVVQRVAKWTADLFRTLDVVPSEMTPGPASDGSLDLEIAYQGKRLILTFYPETDRVGVYCENGADAEEAQTTLDSSGLARWLSWLVG
;
A
#
# COMPACT_ATOMS: atom_id res chain seq x y z
N MET A 1 6.07 -11.69 -7.26
CA MET A 1 5.15 -10.65 -6.76
C MET A 1 5.88 -9.65 -5.88
N GLU A 2 6.58 -10.07 -4.83
CA GLU A 2 7.42 -9.15 -4.00
C GLU A 2 8.43 -8.34 -4.85
N SER A 3 9.07 -8.98 -5.84
CA SER A 3 10.07 -8.33 -6.70
C SER A 3 9.54 -7.20 -7.59
N SER A 4 8.27 -7.23 -8.00
CA SER A 4 7.69 -6.17 -8.85
C SER A 4 7.30 -4.97 -8.00
N VAL A 5 6.67 -5.19 -6.84
CA VAL A 5 6.25 -4.11 -5.92
C VAL A 5 7.44 -3.30 -5.42
N THR A 6 8.51 -3.96 -4.97
CA THR A 6 9.72 -3.25 -4.52
C THR A 6 10.39 -2.50 -5.67
N SER A 7 10.43 -3.08 -6.87
CA SER A 7 10.98 -2.43 -8.06
C SER A 7 10.18 -1.19 -8.47
N ASP A 8 8.85 -1.21 -8.37
CA ASP A 8 8.01 -0.05 -8.69
C ASP A 8 8.16 1.05 -7.63
N LEU A 9 8.23 0.69 -6.35
CA LEU A 9 8.53 1.63 -5.27
C LEU A 9 9.92 2.28 -5.43
N ASP A 10 10.94 1.51 -5.81
CA ASP A 10 12.29 2.03 -6.10
C ASP A 10 12.29 3.01 -7.29
N ARG A 11 11.39 2.80 -8.26
CA ARG A 11 11.17 3.75 -9.35
C ARG A 11 10.53 5.03 -8.83
N TYR A 12 9.52 4.94 -7.95
CA TYR A 12 8.89 6.11 -7.32
C TYR A 12 9.88 7.02 -6.59
N ALA A 13 10.84 6.44 -5.84
CA ALA A 13 11.89 7.20 -5.16
C ALA A 13 12.81 8.03 -6.09
N ARG A 14 12.84 7.72 -7.39
CA ARG A 14 13.74 8.35 -8.36
C ARG A 14 13.03 9.33 -9.28
N PHE A 15 11.72 9.57 -9.12
CA PHE A 15 10.98 10.41 -10.06
C PHE A 15 11.22 11.90 -9.86
N PRO A 16 11.73 12.61 -10.88
CA PRO A 16 11.64 14.07 -10.91
C PRO A 16 10.19 14.49 -11.20
N PRO A 17 9.78 15.71 -10.79
CA PRO A 17 8.49 16.28 -11.19
C PRO A 17 8.31 16.26 -12.71
N GLY A 18 7.10 15.94 -13.20
CA GLY A 18 6.77 15.93 -14.64
C GLY A 18 7.01 14.62 -15.39
N TRP A 19 7.23 13.50 -14.69
CA TRP A 19 7.45 12.19 -15.32
C TRP A 19 6.13 11.52 -15.76
N ASP A 20 6.03 11.07 -17.01
CA ASP A 20 4.83 10.41 -17.58
C ASP A 20 3.52 11.22 -17.51
N GLY A 21 3.62 12.56 -17.57
CA GLY A 21 2.45 13.46 -17.42
C GLY A 21 2.00 13.65 -15.97
N TYR A 22 2.75 13.10 -15.01
CA TYR A 22 2.57 13.34 -13.58
C TYR A 22 3.21 14.67 -13.17
N ASP A 23 2.40 15.72 -13.07
CA ASP A 23 2.80 17.05 -12.55
C ASP A 23 2.76 17.12 -11.01
N GLY A 24 2.70 15.97 -10.34
CA GLY A 24 2.54 15.87 -8.88
C GLY A 24 3.81 16.14 -8.08
N VAL A 25 3.66 16.10 -6.76
CA VAL A 25 4.76 16.34 -5.81
C VAL A 25 5.78 15.20 -5.86
N THR A 26 7.06 15.51 -5.75
CA THR A 26 8.12 14.50 -5.58
C THR A 26 7.83 13.66 -4.34
N PHE A 27 7.85 12.33 -4.48
CA PHE A 27 7.64 11.43 -3.35
C PHE A 27 8.75 11.58 -2.31
N ASP A 28 8.35 11.71 -1.06
CA ASP A 28 9.28 11.73 0.06
C ASP A 28 10.00 10.36 0.17
N ALA A 29 11.33 10.38 0.25
CA ALA A 29 12.12 9.14 0.29
C ALA A 29 11.85 8.31 1.55
N GLN A 30 11.48 8.94 2.67
CA GLN A 30 11.05 8.23 3.88
C GLN A 30 9.69 7.59 3.67
N LEU A 31 8.75 8.27 3.00
CA LEU A 31 7.45 7.69 2.64
C LEU A 31 7.64 6.43 1.78
N VAL A 32 8.45 6.48 0.73
CA VAL A 32 8.75 5.29 -0.09
C VAL A 32 9.35 4.17 0.76
N SER A 33 10.31 4.49 1.64
CA SER A 33 10.93 3.51 2.54
C SER A 33 9.92 2.87 3.52
N VAL A 34 8.95 3.65 4.01
CA VAL A 34 7.84 3.16 4.82
C VAL A 34 7.00 2.17 4.03
N VAL A 35 6.55 2.52 2.82
CA VAL A 35 5.69 1.65 2.01
C VAL A 35 6.42 0.37 1.63
N GLN A 36 7.72 0.43 1.32
CA GLN A 36 8.54 -0.75 1.07
C GLN A 36 8.59 -1.71 2.27
N ARG A 37 8.74 -1.17 3.49
CA ARG A 37 8.74 -1.98 4.71
C ARG A 37 7.38 -2.63 4.94
N VAL A 38 6.29 -1.89 4.71
CA VAL A 38 4.92 -2.44 4.84
C VAL A 38 4.68 -3.52 3.80
N ALA A 39 5.01 -3.28 2.53
CA ALA A 39 4.86 -4.26 1.45
C ALA A 39 5.65 -5.55 1.73
N LYS A 40 6.89 -5.43 2.23
CA LYS A 40 7.70 -6.58 2.65
C LYS A 40 7.04 -7.36 3.79
N TRP A 41 6.61 -6.65 4.83
CA TRP A 41 5.97 -7.26 5.98
C TRP A 41 4.64 -7.96 5.60
N THR A 42 3.83 -7.35 4.73
CA THR A 42 2.62 -7.95 4.15
C THR A 42 2.96 -9.25 3.40
N ALA A 43 3.99 -9.24 2.55
CA ALA A 43 4.43 -10.43 1.83
C ALA A 43 4.90 -11.55 2.76
N ASP A 44 5.64 -11.21 3.81
CA ASP A 44 6.11 -12.17 4.82
C ASP A 44 4.94 -12.75 5.63
N LEU A 45 3.91 -11.94 5.94
CA LEU A 45 2.68 -12.40 6.59
C LEU A 45 1.93 -13.39 5.72
N PHE A 46 1.68 -13.07 4.44
CA PHE A 46 0.99 -13.98 3.52
C PHE A 46 1.74 -15.29 3.33
N ARG A 47 3.08 -15.24 3.22
CA ARG A 47 3.90 -16.46 3.18
C ARG A 47 3.74 -17.32 4.44
N THR A 48 3.66 -16.68 5.61
CA THR A 48 3.49 -17.38 6.90
C THR A 48 2.11 -18.03 7.01
N LEU A 49 1.09 -17.41 6.41
CA LEU A 49 -0.29 -17.90 6.41
C LEU A 49 -0.59 -18.87 5.24
N ASP A 50 0.38 -19.17 4.39
CA ASP A 50 0.20 -19.93 3.14
C ASP A 50 -0.90 -19.34 2.23
N VAL A 51 -0.97 -18.01 2.21
CA VAL A 51 -1.91 -17.22 1.42
C VAL A 51 -1.18 -16.60 0.22
N VAL A 52 -1.83 -16.64 -0.95
CA VAL A 52 -1.35 -15.97 -2.15
C VAL A 52 -2.37 -14.91 -2.56
N PRO A 53 -2.07 -13.60 -2.42
CA PRO A 53 -2.95 -12.56 -2.93
C PRO A 53 -3.04 -12.66 -4.46
N SER A 54 -4.19 -12.29 -5.03
CA SER A 54 -4.33 -12.21 -6.48
C SER A 54 -3.58 -11.00 -7.05
N GLU A 55 -3.46 -9.94 -6.26
CA GLU A 55 -2.75 -8.72 -6.64
C GLU A 55 -2.10 -8.08 -5.41
N MET A 56 -0.93 -7.47 -5.62
CA MET A 56 -0.35 -6.51 -4.71
C MET A 56 0.41 -5.48 -5.55
N THR A 57 -0.04 -4.23 -5.56
CA THR A 57 0.47 -3.18 -6.47
C THR A 57 0.60 -1.85 -5.75
N PRO A 58 1.73 -1.13 -5.92
CA PRO A 58 1.89 0.20 -5.36
C PRO A 58 1.40 1.27 -6.35
N GLY A 59 0.62 2.24 -5.88
CA GLY A 59 0.01 3.29 -6.69
C GLY A 59 0.48 4.69 -6.27
N PRO A 60 1.05 5.51 -7.16
CA PRO A 60 1.35 6.91 -6.86
C PRO A 60 0.09 7.77 -7.00
N ALA A 61 -0.10 8.73 -6.10
CA ALA A 61 -1.16 9.74 -6.19
C ALA A 61 -0.58 11.15 -6.31
N SER A 62 -1.25 12.03 -7.06
CA SER A 62 -0.77 13.38 -7.43
C SER A 62 -0.46 14.32 -6.25
N ASP A 63 -1.02 14.03 -5.08
CA ASP A 63 -0.76 14.75 -3.84
C ASP A 63 0.55 14.33 -3.14
N GLY A 64 1.28 13.37 -3.72
CA GLY A 64 2.51 12.82 -3.16
C GLY A 64 2.28 11.67 -2.18
N SER A 65 1.03 11.25 -1.98
CA SER A 65 0.73 10.02 -1.25
C SER A 65 1.02 8.78 -2.10
N LEU A 66 1.20 7.65 -1.42
CA LEU A 66 1.41 6.35 -2.03
C LEU A 66 0.37 5.38 -1.53
N ASP A 67 -0.20 4.61 -2.43
CA ASP A 67 -1.11 3.51 -2.13
C ASP A 67 -0.37 2.18 -2.18
N LEU A 68 -0.76 1.26 -1.31
CA LEU A 68 -0.50 -0.17 -1.46
C LEU A 68 -1.84 -0.88 -1.57
N GLU A 69 -2.15 -1.32 -2.79
CA GLU A 69 -3.34 -2.09 -3.09
C GLU A 69 -3.04 -3.58 -2.99
N ILE A 70 -3.96 -4.32 -2.38
CA ILE A 70 -3.87 -5.77 -2.16
C ILE A 70 -5.25 -6.39 -2.42
N ALA A 71 -5.30 -7.40 -3.28
CA ALA A 71 -6.53 -8.15 -3.54
C ALA A 71 -6.38 -9.63 -3.16
N TYR A 72 -7.42 -10.19 -2.53
CA TYR A 72 -7.48 -11.61 -2.15
C TYR A 72 -8.93 -12.12 -2.14
N GLN A 73 -9.19 -13.21 -2.87
CA GLN A 73 -10.51 -13.87 -2.93
C GLN A 73 -11.70 -12.92 -3.16
N GLY A 74 -11.55 -11.94 -4.05
CA GLY A 74 -12.62 -10.97 -4.36
C GLY A 74 -12.78 -9.83 -3.35
N LYS A 75 -11.94 -9.80 -2.31
CA LYS A 75 -11.77 -8.64 -1.43
C LYS A 75 -10.61 -7.77 -1.91
N ARG A 76 -10.71 -6.48 -1.66
CA ARG A 76 -9.68 -5.47 -1.95
C ARG A 76 -9.39 -4.66 -0.70
N LEU A 77 -8.12 -4.37 -0.47
CA LEU A 77 -7.62 -3.49 0.59
C LEU A 77 -6.65 -2.50 -0.04
N ILE A 78 -6.91 -1.22 0.13
CA ILE A 78 -6.00 -0.13 -0.27
C ILE A 78 -5.54 0.57 1.00
N LEU A 79 -4.22 0.65 1.17
CA LEU A 79 -3.57 1.39 2.26
C LEU A 79 -2.91 2.63 1.68
N THR A 80 -3.40 3.81 2.04
CA THR A 80 -2.87 5.10 1.58
C THR A 80 -1.94 5.71 2.62
N PHE A 81 -0.71 6.00 2.22
CA PHE A 81 0.33 6.57 3.05
C PHE A 81 0.58 8.03 2.65
N TYR A 82 0.44 8.93 3.61
CA TYR A 82 0.60 10.37 3.40
C TYR A 82 1.95 10.85 3.97
N PRO A 83 2.65 11.78 3.32
CA PRO A 83 3.94 12.27 3.80
C PRO A 83 3.86 13.08 5.11
N GLU A 84 2.70 13.66 5.44
CA GLU A 84 2.52 14.60 6.55
C GLU A 84 1.95 13.99 7.85
N THR A 85 1.64 12.69 7.89
CA THR A 85 0.97 12.07 9.04
C THR A 85 1.35 10.61 9.25
N ASP A 86 1.33 10.17 10.51
CA ASP A 86 1.50 8.76 10.91
C ASP A 86 0.19 7.94 10.76
N ARG A 87 -0.84 8.55 10.16
CA ARG A 87 -2.10 7.88 9.84
C ARG A 87 -2.04 7.27 8.45
N VAL A 88 -2.62 6.08 8.33
CA VAL A 88 -2.78 5.37 7.06
C VAL A 88 -4.26 5.40 6.71
N GLY A 89 -4.58 5.93 5.53
CA GLY A 89 -5.91 5.81 4.95
C GLY A 89 -6.18 4.36 4.61
N VAL A 90 -7.39 3.89 4.86
CA VAL A 90 -7.79 2.52 4.58
C VAL A 90 -9.07 2.56 3.77
N TYR A 91 -9.04 1.93 2.60
CA TYR A 91 -10.24 1.57 1.86
C TYR A 91 -10.30 0.06 1.76
N CYS A 92 -11.45 -0.52 2.07
CA CYS A 92 -11.67 -1.94 1.92
C CYS A 92 -12.99 -2.24 1.21
N GLU A 93 -12.99 -3.28 0.38
CA GLU A 93 -14.14 -3.66 -0.45
C GLU A 93 -14.30 -5.19 -0.45
N ASN A 94 -15.53 -5.65 -0.32
CA ASN A 94 -15.94 -7.04 -0.47
C ASN A 94 -17.26 -7.12 -1.23
N GLY A 95 -17.17 -7.25 -2.56
CA GLY A 95 -18.35 -7.25 -3.43
C GLY A 95 -19.03 -5.88 -3.47
N ALA A 96 -20.24 -5.77 -2.91
CA ALA A 96 -20.98 -4.50 -2.87
C ALA A 96 -20.71 -3.68 -1.59
N ASP A 97 -20.06 -4.28 -0.60
CA ASP A 97 -19.76 -3.62 0.67
C ASP A 97 -18.39 -2.94 0.56
N ALA A 98 -18.36 -1.62 0.75
CA ALA A 98 -17.14 -0.83 0.81
C ALA A 98 -17.12 0.03 2.07
N GLU A 99 -15.94 0.15 2.69
CA GLU A 99 -15.71 0.96 3.88
C GLU A 99 -14.42 1.77 3.74
N GLU A 100 -14.47 3.01 4.23
CA GLU A 100 -13.31 3.87 4.41
C GLU A 100 -13.05 4.08 5.91
N ALA A 101 -11.78 4.00 6.28
CA ALA A 101 -11.33 4.17 7.66
C ALA A 101 -9.94 4.82 7.70
N GLN A 102 -9.48 5.10 8.92
CA GLN A 102 -8.10 5.46 9.18
C GLN A 102 -7.51 4.54 10.24
N THR A 103 -6.23 4.21 10.10
CA THR A 103 -5.48 3.43 11.07
C THR A 103 -4.15 4.11 11.39
N THR A 104 -3.40 3.53 12.33
CA THR A 104 -2.04 3.95 12.65
C THR A 104 -1.03 3.17 11.81
N LEU A 105 0.07 3.84 11.45
CA LEU A 105 1.24 3.22 10.83
C LEU A 105 2.04 2.40 11.87
N ASP A 106 1.41 1.41 12.49
CA ASP A 106 2.07 0.47 13.38
C ASP A 106 1.60 -0.96 13.10
N SER A 107 2.34 -1.93 13.65
CA SER A 107 2.06 -3.34 13.41
C SER A 107 0.65 -3.76 13.83
N SER A 108 0.07 -3.14 14.87
CA SER A 108 -1.26 -3.49 15.35
C SER A 108 -2.34 -2.94 14.42
N GLY A 109 -2.19 -1.67 14.03
CA GLY A 109 -3.10 -0.97 13.12
C GLY A 109 -3.17 -1.64 11.76
N LEU A 110 -2.02 -2.02 11.19
CA LEU A 110 -1.97 -2.68 9.89
C LEU A 110 -2.39 -4.17 9.98
N ALA A 111 -2.03 -4.88 11.05
CA ALA A 111 -2.35 -6.32 11.16
C ALA A 111 -3.84 -6.58 11.22
N ARG A 112 -4.61 -5.66 11.84
CA ARG A 112 -6.08 -5.72 11.83
C ARG A 112 -6.63 -5.80 10.40
N TRP A 113 -6.17 -4.93 9.51
CA TRP A 113 -6.68 -4.85 8.14
C TRP A 113 -6.19 -5.98 7.25
N LEU A 114 -4.93 -6.39 7.40
CA LEU A 114 -4.42 -7.57 6.71
C LEU A 114 -5.16 -8.84 7.16
N SER A 115 -5.51 -8.95 8.44
CA SER A 115 -6.32 -10.07 8.96
C SER A 115 -7.74 -10.05 8.40
N TRP A 116 -8.37 -8.87 8.27
CA TRP A 116 -9.68 -8.73 7.63
C TRP A 116 -9.65 -9.18 6.15
N LEU A 117 -8.55 -8.89 5.44
CA LEU A 117 -8.41 -9.27 4.05
C LEU A 117 -8.39 -10.79 3.88
N VAL A 118 -7.68 -11.52 4.75
CA VAL A 118 -7.48 -12.97 4.61
C VAL A 118 -8.45 -13.85 5.40
N GLY A 119 -9.19 -13.28 6.36
CA GLY A 119 -10.18 -13.99 7.20
C GLY A 119 -11.59 -13.95 6.64
#